data_AF-A0A1G1FW11-F1
#
_entry.id   AF-A0A1G1FW11-F1
#
_cell.length_a   1.000
_cell.length_b   1.000
_cell.length_c   1.000
_cell.angle_alpha   90.00
_cell.angle_beta   90.00
_cell.angle_gamma   90.00
#
_symmetry.space_group_name_H-M   'P 1'
#
loop_
_entity.id
_entity.type
_entity.pdbx_description
1 polymer ?
#
loop_
_entity_poly.entity_id
_entity_poly.type
_entity_poly.pdbx_seq_one_letter_code
_entity_poly.pdbx_strand_id
1 'polypeptide(L)' 'MSNMDAARVAEKEFGAEIVVIKKTSKDYGQMKDPLPCPSVVVNGRIIAKNDTVSQQALKAAILSDSEV' A
#
# COMPACT_ATOMS: atom_id res chain seq x y z
N MET A 1 -5.60 8.45 -10.98
CA MET A 1 -4.46 8.61 -10.06
C MET A 1 -4.01 7.20 -9.70
N SER A 2 -2.71 6.88 -9.76
CA SER A 2 -2.24 5.50 -9.50
C SER A 2 -1.89 5.30 -8.02
N ASN A 3 -1.91 4.04 -7.53
CA ASN A 3 -1.46 3.72 -6.16
C ASN A 3 -0.02 4.16 -5.91
N MET A 4 0.83 4.16 -6.95
CA MET A 4 2.21 4.63 -6.87
C MET A 4 2.30 6.15 -6.67
N ASP A 5 1.41 6.92 -7.28
CA ASP A 5 1.36 8.37 -7.07
C ASP A 5 0.95 8.69 -5.64
N ALA A 6 -0.03 7.97 -5.10
CA ALA A 6 -0.43 8.10 -3.71
C ALA A 6 0.69 7.72 -2.73
N ALA A 7 1.38 6.60 -2.98
CA ALA A 7 2.50 6.15 -2.16
C ALA A 7 3.66 7.16 -2.13
N ARG A 8 4.04 7.73 -3.28
CA ARG A 8 5.11 8.76 -3.36
C ARG A 8 4.80 10.02 -2.56
N VAL A 9 3.53 10.43 -2.49
CA VAL A 9 3.12 11.56 -1.65
C VAL A 9 3.28 11.18 -0.18
N ALA A 10 2.88 9.95 0.19
CA ALA A 10 3.00 9.48 1.57
C ALA A 10 4.46 9.37 2.05
N GLU A 11 5.39 8.92 1.20
CA GLU A 11 6.83 8.90 1.50
C GLU A 11 7.36 10.32 1.76
N LYS A 12 6.97 11.29 0.94
CA LYS A 12 7.41 12.69 1.09
C LYS A 12 6.82 13.39 2.30
N GLU A 13 5.54 13.19 2.58
CA GLU A 13 4.83 13.88 3.67
C GLU A 13 5.07 13.23 5.04
N PHE A 14 5.15 11.90 5.10
CA PHE A 14 5.17 11.14 6.36
C PHE A 14 6.44 10.31 6.57
N GLY A 15 7.39 10.33 5.62
CA GLY A 15 8.57 9.47 5.70
C GLY A 15 8.24 7.98 5.61
N ALA A 16 7.09 7.63 5.00
CA ALA A 16 6.64 6.25 4.90
C ALA A 16 7.56 5.42 3.98
N GLU A 17 7.87 4.19 4.40
CA GLU A 17 8.60 3.24 3.56
C GLU A 17 7.66 2.65 2.49
N ILE A 18 8.07 2.71 1.22
CA ILE A 18 7.30 2.14 0.12
C ILE A 18 7.92 0.82 -0.33
N VAL A 19 7.18 -0.28 -0.18
CA VAL A 19 7.52 -1.58 -0.76
C VAL A 19 6.54 -1.89 -1.90
N VAL A 20 7.07 -2.20 -3.09
CA VAL A 20 6.27 -2.55 -4.27
C VAL A 20 6.48 -4.00 -4.66
N ILE A 21 5.45 -4.82 -4.44
CA ILE A 21 5.46 -6.23 -4.81
C ILE A 21 4.71 -6.42 -6.13
N LYS A 22 5.44 -6.73 -7.20
CA LYS A 22 4.85 -6.93 -8.53
C LYS A 22 4.35 -8.36 -8.68
N LYS A 23 3.23 -8.55 -9.39
CA LYS A 23 2.73 -9.89 -9.76
C LYS A 23 3.76 -10.76 -10.48
N THR A 24 4.64 -10.13 -11.26
CA THR A 24 5.71 -10.81 -12.02
C THR A 24 6.98 -11.05 -11.19
N SER A 25 7.03 -10.61 -9.93
CA SER A 25 8.18 -10.85 -9.05
C SER A 25 8.18 -12.27 -8.52
N LYS A 26 9.39 -12.79 -8.23
CA LYS A 26 9.57 -14.08 -7.56
C LYS A 26 8.90 -14.07 -6.17
N ASP A 27 9.00 -12.96 -5.45
CA ASP A 27 8.44 -12.78 -4.11
C ASP A 27 6.93 -13.02 -4.10
N TYR A 28 6.20 -12.42 -5.07
CA TYR A 28 4.76 -12.65 -5.20
C TYR A 28 4.42 -14.11 -5.51
N GLY A 29 5.20 -14.78 -6.36
CA GLY A 29 5.01 -16.18 -6.72
C GLY A 29 5.32 -17.18 -5.60
N GLN A 30 6.02 -16.75 -4.55
CA GLN A 30 6.36 -17.58 -3.39
C GLN A 30 5.44 -17.35 -2.19
N MET A 31 4.54 -16.37 -2.25
CA MET A 31 3.55 -16.15 -1.20
C MET A 31 2.53 -17.28 -1.18
N LYS A 32 2.17 -17.75 0.02
CA LYS A 32 1.17 -18.80 0.21
C LYS A 32 -0.24 -18.34 -0.22
N ASP A 33 -0.61 -17.11 0.14
CA ASP A 33 -1.92 -16.51 -0.14
C ASP A 33 -1.74 -15.05 -0.59
N PRO A 34 -1.25 -14.80 -1.82
CA PRO A 34 -0.98 -13.44 -2.28
C PRO A 34 -2.27 -12.65 -2.50
N LEU A 35 -2.25 -11.36 -2.14
CA LEU A 35 -3.37 -10.47 -2.42
C LEU A 35 -3.55 -10.24 -3.93
N PRO A 36 -4.79 -10.08 -4.43
CA PRO A 36 -5.04 -9.80 -5.84
C PRO A 36 -4.42 -8.45 -6.23
N CYS A 37 -3.94 -8.31 -7.46
CA CYS A 37 -3.43 -7.03 -7.94
C CYS A 37 -4.55 -6.23 -8.62
N PRO A 38 -4.70 -4.92 -8.34
CA PRO A 38 -3.93 -4.11 -7.38
C PRO A 38 -4.44 -4.25 -5.94
N SER A 39 -3.53 -4.25 -4.95
CA SER A 39 -3.88 -4.15 -3.52
C SER A 39 -2.91 -3.22 -2.80
N VAL A 40 -3.36 -2.61 -1.70
CA VAL A 40 -2.56 -1.72 -0.86
C VAL A 40 -2.70 -2.14 0.61
N VAL A 41 -1.56 -2.24 1.28
CA VAL A 41 -1.43 -2.61 2.68
C VAL A 41 -0.59 -1.54 3.38
N VAL A 42 -1.03 -1.09 4.55
CA VAL A 42 -0.29 -0.19 5.44
C VAL A 42 -0.13 -0.90 6.78
N ASN A 43 1.11 -1.09 7.24
CA ASN A 43 1.45 -1.72 8.52
C ASN A 43 0.72 -3.06 8.78
N GLY A 44 0.61 -3.89 7.74
CA GLY A 44 -0.08 -5.18 7.80
C GLY A 44 -1.61 -5.12 7.64
N ARG A 45 -2.22 -3.93 7.62
CA ARG A 45 -3.65 -3.73 7.38
C ARG A 45 -3.94 -3.50 5.91
N ILE A 46 -4.84 -4.32 5.35
CA ILE A 46 -5.33 -4.14 3.98
C ILE A 46 -6.30 -2.96 3.95
N ILE A 47 -6.01 -1.98 3.09
CA ILE A 47 -6.85 -0.78 2.90
C ILE A 47 -7.48 -0.72 1.50
N ALA A 48 -6.90 -1.43 0.53
CA ALA A 48 -7.53 -1.65 -0.77
C ALA A 48 -7.22 -3.06 -1.26
N LYS A 49 -8.24 -3.78 -1.76
CA LYS A 49 -8.11 -5.13 -2.31
C LYS A 49 -8.76 -5.20 -3.69
N ASN A 50 -7.97 -5.53 -4.71
CA ASN A 50 -8.39 -5.46 -6.10
C ASN A 50 -8.92 -4.05 -6.50
N ASP A 51 -8.32 -3.02 -5.92
CA ASP A 51 -8.76 -1.63 -6.07
C ASP A 51 -7.58 -0.65 -5.89
N THR A 52 -7.85 0.62 -6.15
CA THR A 52 -6.94 1.74 -5.98
C THR A 52 -7.28 2.55 -4.73
N VAL A 53 -6.28 3.22 -4.16
CA VAL A 53 -6.45 4.07 -3.00
C VAL A 53 -6.28 5.54 -3.39
N SER A 54 -7.13 6.41 -2.84
CA SER A 54 -6.93 7.86 -2.97
C SER A 54 -5.85 8.33 -2.00
N GLN A 55 -5.21 9.47 -2.29
CA GLN A 55 -4.23 10.07 -1.38
C GLN A 55 -4.80 10.32 0.02
N GLN A 56 -6.04 10.79 0.11
CA GLN A 56 -6.72 11.07 1.38
C GLN A 56 -6.96 9.79 2.19
N ALA A 57 -7.42 8.72 1.53
CA ALA A 57 -7.66 7.44 2.21
C ALA A 57 -6.36 6.81 2.70
N LEU A 58 -5.29 6.90 1.90
CA LEU A 58 -3.96 6.41 2.30
C LEU A 58 -3.40 7.22 3.48
N LYS A 59 -3.52 8.55 3.43
CA LYS A 59 -3.09 9.46 4.51
C LYS A 59 -3.84 9.16 5.81
N ALA A 60 -5.16 9.02 5.76
CA ALA A 60 -5.96 8.68 6.93
C ALA A 60 -5.54 7.35 7.55
N ALA A 61 -5.24 6.34 6.72
CA ALA A 61 -4.80 5.03 7.19
C ALA A 61 -3.43 5.10 7.89
N ILE A 62 -2.48 5.85 7.33
CA ILE A 62 -1.15 6.04 7.95
C ILE A 62 -1.27 6.79 9.29
N LEU A 63 -2.07 7.85 9.35
CA LEU A 63 -2.24 8.64 10.56
C LEU A 63 -2.97 7.87 11.67
N SER A 64 -3.96 7.04 11.32
CA SER A 64 -4.68 6.22 12.30
C SER A 64 -3.80 5.18 13.00
N ASP A 65 -2.66 4.84 12.41
CA ASP A 65 -1.72 3.84 12.96
C ASP A 65 -0.67 4.49 13.88
N SER A 66 -0.47 5.81 13.77
CA SER A 66 0.47 6.57 14.62
C SER A 66 -0.12 6.95 15.99
N GLU A 67 -1.42 6.75 16.21
CA GLU A 67 -2.11 7.10 17.46
C GLU A 67 -2.21 5.92 18.46
N VAL A 68 -1.44 4.83 18.25
CA VAL A 68 -1.39 3.65 19.12
C VAL A 68 -0.04 3.53 19.84
#